data_AF-A0A0R3LRK1-F1
#
_entry.id   AF-A0A0R3LRK1-F1
#
_cell.length_a   1.000
_cell.length_b   1.000
_cell.length_c   1.000
_cell.angle_alpha   90.00
_cell.angle_beta   90.00
_cell.angle_gamma   90.00
#
_symmetry.space_group_name_H-M   'P 1'
#
loop_
_entity.id
_entity.type
_entity.pdbx_description
1 polymer ?
#
loop_
_entity_poly.entity_id
_entity_poly.type
_entity_poly.pdbx_seq_one_letter_code
_entity_poly.pdbx_strand_id
1 'polypeptide(L)'
;MLPRLTGKASKSGPEYVEGVWTPVLTFATPGNLSVTYSVQTGFYARVGNLVTAGFLVTTSAFTHTTASGAARITGLPFTSANVSNQNVYGPCFWQGITKANYTYVMARLAANSNIIDFGIAGSGQTATLVAFGDMPTGGSVALHGTLAFRV
;
A
#
# COMPACT_ATOMS: atom_id res chain seq x y z
N MET A 1 4.52 -34.73 -17.40
CA MET A 1 3.19 -34.20 -17.81
C MET A 1 2.72 -33.28 -16.69
N LEU A 2 2.66 -31.96 -16.92
CA LEU A 2 2.21 -30.99 -15.91
C LEU A 2 0.67 -31.01 -15.81
N PRO A 3 0.06 -30.89 -14.63
CA PRO A 3 -1.40 -30.91 -14.51
C PRO A 3 -2.03 -29.68 -15.18
N ARG A 4 -2.99 -29.91 -16.08
CA ARG A 4 -3.80 -28.84 -16.68
C ARG A 4 -4.91 -28.47 -15.69
N LEU A 5 -4.85 -27.24 -15.14
CA LEU A 5 -5.90 -26.69 -14.30
C LEU A 5 -7.23 -26.64 -15.08
N THR A 6 -8.25 -27.34 -14.58
CA THR A 6 -9.58 -27.45 -15.18
C THR A 6 -10.52 -26.42 -14.53
N GLY A 7 -10.44 -25.17 -14.99
CA GLY A 7 -11.43 -24.13 -14.65
C GLY A 7 -12.64 -24.21 -15.58
N LYS A 8 -13.86 -24.07 -15.04
CA LYS A 8 -15.11 -23.96 -15.81
C LYS A 8 -15.23 -22.52 -16.32
N ALA A 9 -15.29 -22.32 -17.65
CA ALA A 9 -15.48 -20.98 -18.21
C ALA A 9 -16.87 -20.44 -17.85
N SER A 10 -16.94 -19.20 -17.34
CA SER A 10 -18.21 -18.49 -17.16
C SER A 10 -18.77 -18.05 -18.52
N LYS A 11 -20.10 -18.06 -18.66
CA LYS A 11 -20.80 -17.73 -19.92
C LYS A 11 -20.62 -16.25 -20.35
N SER A 12 -20.27 -15.39 -19.40
CA SER A 12 -19.78 -14.02 -19.61
C SER A 12 -18.34 -13.95 -19.14
N GLY A 13 -17.48 -13.24 -19.89
CA GLY A 13 -16.08 -13.01 -19.48
C GLY A 13 -15.98 -12.24 -18.15
N PRO A 14 -14.79 -12.19 -17.54
CA PRO A 14 -14.59 -11.40 -16.33
C PRO A 14 -14.89 -9.92 -16.60
N GLU A 15 -15.63 -9.27 -15.70
CA GLU A 15 -15.89 -7.83 -15.77
C GLU A 15 -14.58 -7.04 -15.71
N TYR A 16 -14.45 -6.03 -16.57
CA TYR A 16 -13.34 -5.08 -16.56
C TYR A 16 -13.80 -3.74 -16.00
N VAL A 17 -13.14 -3.28 -14.94
CA VAL A 17 -13.35 -1.94 -14.37
C VAL A 17 -12.01 -1.28 -14.16
N GLU A 18 -11.87 -0.05 -14.63
CA GLU A 18 -10.68 0.78 -14.38
C GLU A 18 -11.10 2.12 -13.78
N GLY A 19 -10.16 2.78 -13.12
CA GLY A 19 -10.43 4.09 -12.57
C GLY A 19 -9.25 4.68 -11.84
N VAL A 20 -9.48 5.90 -11.36
CA VAL A 20 -8.55 6.64 -10.51
C VAL A 20 -9.09 6.72 -9.08
N TRP A 21 -8.19 6.92 -8.14
CA TRP A 21 -8.52 7.17 -6.73
C TRP A 21 -7.51 8.14 -6.13
N THR A 22 -7.88 8.76 -5.01
CA THR A 22 -7.02 9.75 -4.33
C THR A 22 -6.40 9.10 -3.09
N PRO A 23 -5.11 8.69 -3.14
CA PRO A 23 -4.44 8.12 -1.98
C PRO A 23 -4.21 9.17 -0.90
N VAL A 24 -4.53 8.83 0.35
CA VAL A 24 -4.27 9.70 1.50
C VAL A 24 -3.24 9.03 2.39
N LEU A 25 -2.05 9.65 2.51
CA LEU A 25 -1.03 9.24 3.45
C LEU A 25 -1.46 9.65 4.86
N THR A 26 -1.49 8.69 5.77
CA THR A 26 -1.91 8.86 7.14
C THR A 26 -1.14 7.92 8.09
N PHE A 27 -1.48 7.96 9.37
CA PHE A 27 -1.03 7.01 10.37
C PHE A 27 -2.20 6.20 10.91
N ALA A 28 -1.90 5.12 11.64
CA ALA A 28 -2.94 4.35 12.32
C ALA A 28 -3.77 5.22 13.27
N THR A 29 -3.12 6.15 13.97
CA THR A 29 -3.76 7.26 14.68
C THR A 29 -3.18 8.57 14.15
N PRO A 30 -3.95 9.39 13.41
CA PRO A 30 -3.39 10.55 12.71
C PRO A 30 -2.80 11.65 13.61
N GLY A 31 -3.33 11.87 14.81
CA GLY A 31 -2.89 12.96 15.68
C GLY A 31 -3.02 14.32 15.00
N ASN A 32 -1.96 15.13 15.05
CA ASN A 32 -1.85 16.43 14.37
C ASN A 32 -1.21 16.37 12.98
N LEU A 33 -1.24 15.21 12.33
CA LEU A 33 -0.68 15.05 10.98
C LEU A 33 -1.21 16.11 10.02
N SER A 34 -0.30 16.82 9.36
CA SER A 34 -0.58 17.73 8.25
C SER A 34 0.26 17.33 7.05
N VAL A 35 -0.39 17.13 5.91
CA VAL A 35 0.26 16.70 4.66
C VAL A 35 -0.16 17.61 3.52
N THR A 36 0.83 18.16 2.83
CA THR A 36 0.65 18.83 1.53
C THR A 36 1.29 17.96 0.46
N TYR A 37 0.55 17.68 -0.62
CA TYR A 37 0.99 16.80 -1.68
C TYR A 37 1.49 17.61 -2.89
N SER A 38 2.62 17.17 -3.47
CA SER A 38 3.01 17.54 -4.84
C SER A 38 2.52 16.50 -5.86
N VAL A 39 2.35 15.24 -5.43
CA VAL A 39 1.74 14.16 -6.22
C VAL A 39 0.80 13.37 -5.31
N GLN A 40 -0.45 13.16 -5.75
CA GLN A 40 -1.47 12.42 -5.00
C GLN A 40 -2.40 11.67 -5.97
N THR A 41 -1.87 10.64 -6.63
CA THR A 41 -2.56 9.95 -7.71
C THR A 41 -2.59 8.45 -7.46
N GLY A 42 -3.78 7.86 -7.54
CA GLY A 42 -3.99 6.42 -7.53
C GLY A 42 -4.74 5.98 -8.78
N PHE A 43 -4.47 4.76 -9.23
CA PHE A 43 -5.16 4.13 -10.36
C PHE A 43 -5.36 2.65 -10.11
N TYR A 44 -6.31 2.04 -10.80
CA TYR A 44 -6.51 0.60 -10.78
C TYR A 44 -7.08 0.08 -12.09
N ALA A 45 -6.83 -1.20 -12.34
CA ALA A 45 -7.57 -2.02 -13.28
C ALA A 45 -7.99 -3.31 -12.56
N ARG A 46 -9.26 -3.68 -12.71
CA ARG A 46 -9.85 -4.88 -12.15
C ARG A 46 -10.35 -5.76 -13.29
N VAL A 47 -9.96 -7.03 -13.26
CA VAL A 47 -10.46 -8.08 -14.16
C VAL A 47 -11.07 -9.18 -13.30
N GLY A 48 -12.39 -9.29 -13.29
CA GLY A 48 -13.11 -10.26 -12.47
C GLY A 48 -12.88 -10.02 -10.98
N ASN A 49 -12.12 -10.89 -10.31
CA ASN A 49 -11.75 -10.76 -8.89
C ASN A 49 -10.29 -10.34 -8.66
N LEU A 50 -9.51 -10.07 -9.71
CA LEU A 50 -8.12 -9.62 -9.59
C LEU A 50 -8.06 -8.11 -9.81
N VAL A 51 -7.51 -7.38 -8.84
CA VAL A 51 -7.25 -5.94 -8.91
C VAL A 51 -5.75 -5.72 -8.97
N THR A 52 -5.29 -4.93 -9.95
CA THR A 52 -3.98 -4.29 -9.94
C THR A 52 -4.18 -2.82 -9.63
N ALA A 53 -3.68 -2.35 -8.49
CA ALA A 53 -3.82 -0.96 -8.06
C ALA A 53 -2.45 -0.33 -7.83
N GLY A 54 -2.23 0.85 -8.42
CA GLY A 54 -1.05 1.67 -8.21
C GLY A 54 -1.36 2.91 -7.39
N PHE A 55 -0.34 3.44 -6.71
CA PHE A 55 -0.38 4.72 -6.02
C PHE A 55 0.94 5.47 -6.23
N LEU A 56 0.85 6.79 -6.36
CA LEU A 56 1.95 7.72 -6.36
C LEU A 56 1.63 8.83 -5.36
N VAL A 57 2.35 8.83 -4.24
CA VAL A 57 2.29 9.87 -3.23
C VAL A 57 3.66 10.53 -3.13
N THR A 58 3.72 11.84 -3.30
CA THR A 58 4.88 12.67 -2.96
C THR A 58 4.41 13.90 -2.20
N THR A 59 5.03 14.19 -1.07
CA THR A 59 4.68 15.34 -0.23
C THR A 59 5.63 16.51 -0.47
N SER A 60 5.08 17.73 -0.46
CA SER A 60 5.85 18.98 -0.43
C SER A 60 5.99 19.53 0.99
N ALA A 61 5.09 19.14 1.90
CA ALA A 61 5.22 19.34 3.33
C ALA A 61 4.60 18.16 4.07
N PHE A 62 5.27 17.69 5.12
CA PHE A 62 4.80 16.58 5.93
C PHE A 62 5.23 16.82 7.38
N THR A 63 4.25 17.08 8.26
CA THR A 63 4.52 17.37 9.66
C THR A 63 3.62 16.56 10.57
N HIS A 64 4.21 16.01 11.63
CA HIS A 64 3.51 15.34 12.70
C HIS A 64 4.36 15.37 13.97
N THR A 65 3.70 15.47 15.13
CA THR A 65 4.37 15.33 16.44
C THR A 65 3.55 14.51 17.44
N THR A 66 2.25 14.33 17.20
CA THR A 66 1.35 13.54 18.07
C THR A 66 0.71 12.34 17.37
N ALA A 67 1.10 12.05 16.13
CA ALA A 67 0.67 10.85 15.42
C ALA A 67 1.26 9.58 16.05
N SER A 68 0.61 8.43 15.84
CA SER A 68 1.13 7.14 16.33
C SER A 68 0.73 5.95 15.46
N GLY A 69 1.45 4.85 15.63
CA GLY A 69 1.27 3.60 14.87
C GLY A 69 1.93 3.64 13.49
N ALA A 70 1.51 2.71 12.61
CA ALA A 70 2.11 2.53 11.30
C ALA A 70 1.67 3.60 10.28
N ALA A 71 2.58 3.96 9.38
CA ALA A 71 2.26 4.75 8.18
C ALA A 71 1.36 3.94 7.24
N ARG A 72 0.36 4.61 6.66
CA ARG A 72 -0.72 3.99 5.87
C ARG A 72 -1.09 4.86 4.67
N ILE A 73 -1.54 4.24 3.60
CA ILE A 73 -2.31 4.89 2.54
C ILE A 73 -3.75 4.38 2.59
N THR A 74 -4.71 5.30 2.71
CA THR A 74 -6.15 5.04 2.63
C THR A 74 -6.74 5.55 1.33
N GLY A 75 -7.96 5.10 1.00
CA GLY A 75 -8.69 5.51 -0.21
C GLY A 75 -8.68 4.46 -1.32
N LEU A 76 -8.06 3.29 -1.11
CA LEU A 76 -8.09 2.19 -2.06
C LEU A 76 -9.56 1.76 -2.30
N PRO A 77 -10.04 1.69 -3.55
CA PRO A 77 -11.47 1.46 -3.83
C PRO A 77 -11.98 0.05 -3.53
N PHE A 78 -11.09 -0.91 -3.32
CA PHE A 78 -11.44 -2.30 -3.11
C PHE A 78 -10.80 -2.86 -1.84
N THR A 79 -11.58 -3.66 -1.12
CA THR A 79 -11.11 -4.46 0.00
C THR A 79 -10.54 -5.77 -0.51
N SER A 80 -9.38 -6.17 -0.02
CA SER A 80 -8.78 -7.48 -0.32
C SER A 80 -9.64 -8.64 0.19
N ALA A 81 -9.49 -9.79 -0.45
CA ALA A 81 -10.16 -11.02 -0.06
C ALA A 81 -9.89 -11.37 1.41
N ASN A 82 -10.91 -11.89 2.09
CA ASN A 82 -10.81 -12.33 3.48
C ASN A 82 -10.25 -13.76 3.55
N VAL A 83 -8.96 -13.92 3.24
CA VAL A 83 -8.26 -15.20 3.36
C VAL A 83 -7.30 -15.14 4.55
N SER A 84 -7.44 -16.09 5.47
CA SER A 84 -6.62 -16.14 6.69
C SER A 84 -5.12 -16.10 6.36
N ASN A 85 -4.38 -15.28 7.10
CA ASN A 85 -2.94 -15.03 6.94
C ASN A 85 -2.49 -14.46 5.58
N GLN A 86 -3.42 -14.05 4.71
CA GLN A 86 -3.05 -13.41 3.45
C GLN A 86 -2.46 -12.02 3.70
N ASN A 87 -1.27 -11.81 3.17
CA ASN A 87 -0.65 -10.51 3.02
C ASN A 87 -0.15 -10.39 1.58
N VAL A 88 -0.68 -9.42 0.86
CA VAL A 88 -0.18 -9.08 -0.48
C VAL A 88 0.95 -8.08 -0.31
N TYR A 89 2.08 -8.35 -0.95
CA TYR A 89 3.21 -7.44 -0.98
C TYR A 89 3.47 -6.98 -2.42
N GLY A 90 3.81 -5.71 -2.55
CA GLY A 90 4.13 -5.06 -3.80
C GLY A 90 5.38 -4.18 -3.67
N PRO A 91 6.09 -3.92 -4.78
CA PRO A 91 7.24 -3.03 -4.75
C PRO A 91 6.80 -1.63 -4.33
N CYS A 92 7.68 -0.93 -3.60
CA CYS A 92 7.51 0.47 -3.24
C CYS A 92 8.81 1.22 -3.47
N PHE A 93 8.80 2.21 -4.36
CA PHE A 93 9.76 3.29 -4.32
C PHE A 93 9.50 4.13 -3.07
N TRP A 94 10.56 4.50 -2.35
CA TRP A 94 10.44 5.23 -1.09
C TRP A 94 11.54 6.29 -0.95
N GLN A 95 11.20 7.41 -0.32
CA GLN A 95 12.12 8.50 0.03
C GLN A 95 11.66 9.18 1.33
N GLY A 96 12.61 9.69 2.12
CA GLY A 96 12.34 10.51 3.31
C GLY A 96 12.15 9.71 4.59
N ILE A 97 12.05 8.39 4.51
CA ILE A 97 11.96 7.48 5.66
C ILE A 97 13.36 7.19 6.21
N THR A 98 13.50 7.16 7.54
CA THR A 98 14.77 6.80 8.20
C THR A 98 14.54 5.68 9.20
N LYS A 99 15.11 4.51 8.92
CA LYS A 99 15.17 3.39 9.88
C LYS A 99 16.45 2.59 9.73
N ALA A 100 17.27 2.59 10.78
CA ALA A 100 18.57 1.90 10.76
C ALA A 100 18.42 0.39 10.56
N ASN A 101 19.30 -0.21 9.75
CA ASN A 101 19.39 -1.65 9.46
C ASN A 101 18.24 -2.26 8.63
N TYR A 102 17.26 -1.47 8.17
CA TYR A 102 16.22 -1.91 7.24
C TYR A 102 16.57 -1.43 5.83
N THR A 103 16.55 -2.33 4.85
CA THR A 103 17.11 -2.07 3.50
C THR A 103 16.07 -2.01 2.40
N TYR A 104 14.81 -2.33 2.69
CA TYR A 104 13.73 -2.23 1.72
C TYR A 104 12.41 -1.84 2.39
N VAL A 105 11.54 -1.20 1.60
CA VAL A 105 10.15 -0.87 1.92
C VAL A 105 9.27 -1.49 0.84
N MET A 106 8.21 -2.19 1.23
CA MET A 106 7.21 -2.76 0.33
C MET A 106 5.82 -2.27 0.70
N ALA A 107 4.98 -2.03 -0.30
CA ALA A 107 3.56 -1.85 -0.06
C ALA A 107 2.99 -3.19 0.42
N ARG A 108 2.15 -3.16 1.46
CA ARG A 108 1.48 -4.35 1.98
C ARG A 108 -0.01 -4.09 2.12
N LEU A 109 -0.80 -5.10 1.75
CA LEU A 109 -2.24 -5.14 1.96
C LEU A 109 -2.59 -6.43 2.71
N ALA A 110 -3.06 -6.29 3.95
CA ALA A 110 -3.55 -7.41 4.75
C ALA A 110 -4.87 -7.96 4.20
N ALA A 111 -5.29 -9.14 4.64
CA ALA A 111 -6.61 -9.71 4.36
C ALA A 111 -7.74 -8.79 4.84
N ASN A 112 -8.86 -8.77 4.10
CA ASN A 112 -10.03 -7.95 4.43
C ASN A 112 -9.70 -6.47 4.69
N SER A 113 -8.78 -5.89 3.91
CA SER A 113 -8.31 -4.51 4.07
C SER A 113 -8.37 -3.74 2.76
N ASN A 114 -8.73 -2.46 2.85
CA ASN A 114 -8.54 -1.45 1.80
C ASN A 114 -7.53 -0.37 2.24
N ILE A 115 -6.71 -0.69 3.23
CA ILE A 115 -5.66 0.17 3.77
C ILE A 115 -4.33 -0.47 3.44
N ILE A 116 -3.51 0.26 2.70
CA ILE A 116 -2.14 -0.13 2.40
C ILE A 116 -1.26 0.35 3.56
N ASP A 117 -0.41 -0.51 4.09
CA ASP A 117 0.69 -0.12 4.97
C ASP A 117 2.02 -0.53 4.33
N PHE A 118 3.13 -0.28 5.03
CA PHE A 118 4.46 -0.44 4.44
C PHE A 118 5.28 -1.42 5.26
N GLY A 119 5.49 -2.61 4.71
CA GLY A 119 6.36 -3.63 5.29
C GLY A 119 7.82 -3.29 5.05
N ILE A 120 8.65 -3.53 6.04
CA ILE A 120 10.09 -3.28 6.01
C ILE A 120 10.85 -4.45 6.60
N ALA A 121 11.97 -4.82 5.99
CA ALA A 121 12.95 -5.71 6.63
C ALA A 121 14.39 -5.36 6.24
N GLY A 122 15.33 -6.08 6.84
CA GLY A 122 16.76 -5.98 6.59
C GLY A 122 17.48 -7.23 7.06
N SER A 123 18.78 -7.35 6.72
CA SER A 123 19.57 -8.52 7.11
C SER A 123 19.67 -8.63 8.63
N GLY A 124 19.29 -9.79 9.18
CA GLY A 124 19.27 -10.03 10.63
C GLY A 124 18.21 -9.22 11.40
N GLN A 125 17.27 -8.55 10.72
CA GLN A 125 16.19 -7.79 11.36
C GLN A 125 14.87 -8.57 11.32
N THR A 126 14.05 -8.41 12.36
CA THR A 126 12.66 -8.87 12.32
C THR A 126 11.85 -7.94 11.42
N ALA A 127 11.08 -8.50 10.49
CA ALA A 127 10.21 -7.72 9.61
C ALA A 127 9.15 -6.99 10.43
N THR A 128 8.90 -5.72 10.09
CA THR A 128 7.93 -4.87 10.78
C THR A 128 7.28 -3.90 9.78
N LEU A 129 6.51 -2.93 10.28
CA LEU A 129 5.93 -1.86 9.47
C LEU A 129 6.71 -0.56 9.65
N VAL A 130 6.65 0.33 8.65
CA VAL A 130 7.08 1.73 8.79
C VAL A 130 6.23 2.37 9.88
N ALA A 131 6.85 2.70 11.00
CA ALA A 131 6.21 3.34 12.14
C ALA A 131 6.27 4.87 12.03
N PHE A 132 5.45 5.58 12.80
CA PHE A 132 5.46 7.04 12.84
C PHE A 132 6.85 7.63 13.12
N GLY A 133 7.66 6.98 13.97
CA GLY A 133 9.02 7.43 14.29
C GLY A 133 10.04 7.21 13.17
N ASP A 134 9.70 6.41 12.16
CA ASP A 134 10.54 6.21 10.97
C ASP A 134 10.26 7.29 9.90
N MET A 135 9.13 7.99 10.02
CA MET A 135 8.72 9.05 9.10
C MET A 135 9.28 10.41 9.57
N PRO A 136 9.65 11.30 8.63
CA PRO A 136 10.23 12.59 8.99
C PRO A 136 9.16 13.56 9.49
N THR A 137 9.56 14.58 10.25
CA THR A 137 8.74 15.77 10.46
C THR A 137 9.46 16.96 9.86
N GLY A 138 8.85 17.57 8.83
CA GLY A 138 9.53 18.42 7.86
C GLY A 138 10.12 17.63 6.68
N GLY A 139 10.42 18.34 5.59
CA GLY A 139 10.91 17.73 4.35
C GLY A 139 9.83 17.05 3.51
N SER A 140 10.26 16.15 2.63
CA SER A 140 9.42 15.44 1.66
C SER A 140 9.49 13.93 1.86
N VAL A 141 8.33 13.29 1.69
CA VAL A 141 8.14 11.84 1.66
C VAL A 141 7.66 11.46 0.27
N ALA A 142 8.22 10.41 -0.32
CA ALA A 142 7.70 9.82 -1.54
C ALA A 142 7.46 8.32 -1.33
N LEU A 143 6.29 7.83 -1.77
CA LEU A 143 5.85 6.45 -1.68
C LEU A 143 5.07 6.10 -2.94
N HIS A 144 5.71 5.38 -3.87
CA HIS A 144 5.09 4.97 -5.14
C HIS A 144 5.14 3.46 -5.27
N GLY A 145 4.00 2.82 -5.54
CA GLY A 145 3.95 1.37 -5.56
C GLY A 145 2.78 0.82 -6.34
N THR A 146 2.77 -0.50 -6.47
CA THR A 146 1.67 -1.25 -7.09
C THR A 146 1.41 -2.54 -6.32
N LEU A 147 0.15 -2.95 -6.24
CA LEU A 147 -0.30 -4.18 -5.60
C LEU A 147 -1.24 -4.93 -6.55
N ALA A 148 -1.06 -6.24 -6.65
CA ALA A 148 -1.99 -7.13 -7.32
C ALA A 148 -2.65 -8.04 -6.29
N PHE A 149 -3.95 -7.90 -6.08
CA PHE A 149 -4.68 -8.59 -5.02
C PHE A 149 -6.03 -9.10 -5.50
N ARG A 150 -6.51 -10.15 -4.81
CA ARG A 150 -7.88 -10.61 -4.98
C ARG A 150 -8.81 -9.85 -4.05
N VAL A 151 -10.04 -9.68 -4.49
CA VAL A 151 -11.18 -9.12 -3.74
C VAL A 151 -12.21 -10.19 -3.44
#